data_AF-A0A1G1GQ59-F1
#
_entry.id   AF-A0A1G1GQ59-F1
#
_cell.length_a   1.000
_cell.length_b   1.000
_cell.length_c   1.000
_cell.angle_alpha   90.00
_cell.angle_beta   90.00
_cell.angle_gamma   90.00
#
_symmetry.space_group_name_H-M   'P 1'
#
loop_
_entity.id
_entity.type
_entity.pdbx_description
1 polymer ?
#
loop_
_entity_poly.entity_id
_entity_poly.type
_entity_poly.pdbx_seq_one_letter_code
_entity_poly.pdbx_strand_id
1 'polypeptide(L)'
;MEYISKISIYPSWSKLLVFAAALLAFGGQAVPGSAKEAYVIGVVPQQPPVTMYTNWMPFIERLMKETGEDIKLKVYETMSDFESDYNRGVPDLIFANPTQTVIAHRSQGYVPLVRSSKRIAGIVFVRNDSNIKSLTDLENKDVAFVGSRNV
;
A
#
# COMPACT_ATOMS: atom_id res chain seq x y z
N MET A 1 10.37 -17.82 -75.89
CA MET A 1 10.15 -18.13 -74.47
C MET A 1 11.25 -17.37 -73.73
N GLU A 2 11.03 -16.35 -72.91
CA GLU A 2 9.94 -16.00 -72.00
C GLU A 2 9.87 -14.47 -71.85
N TYR A 3 8.65 -13.97 -71.66
CA TYR A 3 8.30 -12.57 -71.45
C TYR A 3 8.24 -12.34 -69.93
N ILE A 4 9.09 -11.49 -69.35
CA ILE A 4 8.91 -11.04 -67.96
C ILE A 4 8.65 -9.53 -67.96
N SER A 5 7.36 -9.22 -67.85
CA SER A 5 6.79 -7.89 -67.68
C SER A 5 7.17 -7.28 -66.34
N LYS A 6 7.65 -6.04 -66.35
CA LYS A 6 7.72 -5.16 -65.17
C LYS A 6 6.31 -4.93 -64.63
N ILE A 7 6.01 -5.42 -63.43
CA ILE A 7 4.78 -5.07 -62.71
C ILE A 7 5.06 -3.78 -61.93
N SER A 8 4.52 -2.67 -62.42
CA SER A 8 4.46 -1.40 -61.71
C SER A 8 3.26 -1.42 -60.76
N ILE A 9 3.50 -1.44 -59.45
CA ILE A 9 2.46 -1.39 -58.43
C ILE A 9 2.38 0.05 -57.92
N TYR A 10 1.52 0.87 -58.52
CA TYR A 10 1.07 2.09 -57.86
C TYR A 10 -0.22 1.79 -57.08
N PRO A 11 -0.29 2.13 -55.78
CA PRO A 11 -1.52 1.93 -55.01
C PRO A 11 -2.62 2.89 -55.52
N SER A 12 -3.80 2.34 -55.82
CA SER A 12 -4.95 3.12 -56.27
C SER A 12 -5.42 4.07 -55.17
N TRP A 13 -5.67 5.33 -55.52
CA TRP A 13 -6.04 6.39 -54.58
C TRP A 13 -7.37 6.11 -53.85
N SER A 14 -8.19 5.21 -54.40
CA SER A 14 -9.40 4.70 -53.77
C SER A 14 -9.16 3.91 -52.48
N LYS A 15 -7.99 3.27 -52.30
CA LYS A 15 -7.67 2.50 -51.08
C LYS A 15 -7.14 3.37 -49.94
N LEU A 16 -6.57 4.53 -50.26
CA LEU A 16 -6.11 5.52 -49.26
C LEU A 16 -7.27 6.28 -48.61
N LEU A 17 -8.34 6.57 -49.37
CA LEU A 17 -9.51 7.31 -48.86
C LEU A 17 -10.36 6.48 -47.88
N VAL A 18 -10.46 5.17 -48.07
CA VAL A 18 -11.19 4.29 -47.14
C VAL A 18 -10.45 4.12 -45.81
N PHE A 19 -9.11 4.16 -45.81
CA PHE A 19 -8.31 4.13 -44.59
C PHE A 19 -8.37 5.46 -43.81
N ALA A 20 -8.43 6.61 -44.50
CA ALA A 20 -8.55 7.92 -43.87
C ALA A 20 -9.93 8.13 -43.22
N ALA A 21 -11.02 7.60 -43.81
CA ALA A 21 -12.36 7.71 -43.25
C ALA A 21 -12.57 6.83 -42.00
N ALA A 22 -11.91 5.68 -41.90
CA ALA A 22 -11.99 4.81 -40.72
C ALA A 22 -11.22 5.38 -39.50
N LEU A 23 -10.18 6.18 -39.72
CA LEU A 23 -9.43 6.85 -38.65
C LEU A 23 -10.15 8.07 -38.07
N LEU A 24 -11.05 8.70 -38.84
CA LEU A 24 -11.85 9.84 -38.37
C LEU A 24 -13.11 9.43 -37.59
N ALA A 25 -13.57 8.18 -37.71
CA ALA A 25 -14.70 7.66 -36.94
C ALA A 25 -14.30 7.12 -35.55
N PHE A 26 -13.00 6.90 -35.29
CA PHE A 26 -12.45 6.46 -34.00
C PHE A 26 -11.62 7.53 -33.28
N GLY A 27 -11.32 8.66 -33.93
CA GLY A 27 -10.58 9.77 -33.35
C GLY A 27 -11.47 10.68 -32.50
N GLY A 28 -11.62 10.37 -31.21
CA GLY A 28 -12.16 11.35 -30.25
C GLY A 28 -13.26 10.88 -29.32
N GLN A 29 -13.34 9.60 -28.98
CA GLN A 29 -13.94 9.26 -27.68
C GLN A 29 -12.93 9.75 -26.63
N ALA A 30 -13.20 10.93 -26.05
CA ALA A 30 -12.52 11.34 -24.84
C ALA A 30 -12.74 10.21 -23.82
N VAL A 31 -11.69 9.43 -23.54
CA VAL A 31 -11.71 8.50 -22.42
C VAL A 31 -12.08 9.38 -21.23
N PRO A 32 -13.24 9.16 -20.57
CA PRO A 32 -13.54 9.89 -19.35
C PRO A 32 -12.33 9.67 -18.47
N GLY A 33 -11.63 10.73 -18.09
CA GLY A 33 -10.50 10.61 -17.19
C GLY A 33 -11.00 9.81 -16.00
N SER A 34 -10.48 8.58 -15.84
CA SER A 34 -10.85 7.72 -14.72
C SER A 34 -10.68 8.60 -13.49
N ALA A 35 -11.78 8.93 -12.82
CA ALA A 35 -11.74 9.73 -11.61
C ALA A 35 -10.75 8.99 -10.70
N LYS A 36 -9.63 9.65 -10.40
CA LYS A 36 -8.53 9.01 -9.67
C LYS A 36 -9.11 8.51 -8.36
N GLU A 37 -9.18 7.19 -8.19
CA GLU A 37 -9.69 6.61 -6.96
C GLU A 37 -8.82 7.13 -5.80
N ALA A 38 -9.48 7.60 -4.74
CA ALA A 38 -8.78 8.16 -3.60
C ALA A 38 -7.89 7.09 -2.97
N TYR A 39 -6.61 7.40 -2.73
CA TYR A 39 -5.71 6.51 -2.02
C TYR A 39 -6.19 6.31 -0.59
N VAL A 40 -6.18 5.08 -0.10
CA VAL A 40 -6.57 4.74 1.26
C VAL A 40 -5.32 4.54 2.11
N ILE A 41 -5.18 5.34 3.17
CA ILE A 41 -4.13 5.17 4.18
C ILE A 41 -4.73 4.51 5.42
N GLY A 42 -4.31 3.28 5.69
CA GLY A 42 -4.67 2.55 6.90
C GLY A 42 -3.65 2.75 8.02
N VAL A 43 -4.11 2.99 9.24
CA VAL A 43 -3.22 3.19 10.40
C VAL A 43 -3.44 2.10 11.45
N VAL A 44 -2.35 1.47 11.90
CA VAL A 44 -2.39 0.47 12.97
C VAL A 44 -3.09 1.03 14.22
N PRO A 45 -4.07 0.33 14.81
CA PRO A 45 -4.83 0.84 15.94
C PRO A 45 -3.97 0.84 17.21
N GLN A 46 -3.80 2.02 17.81
CA GLN A 46 -3.04 2.20 19.06
C GLN A 46 -3.85 2.94 20.15
N GLN A 47 -4.91 3.64 19.74
CA GLN A 47 -5.79 4.42 20.58
C GLN A 47 -7.22 4.30 20.05
N PRO A 48 -8.25 4.74 20.80
CA PRO A 48 -9.62 4.75 20.31
C PRO A 48 -9.76 5.44 18.94
N PRO A 49 -10.65 4.97 18.05
CA PRO A 49 -10.74 5.47 16.67
C PRO A 49 -10.90 6.99 16.55
N VAL A 50 -11.67 7.61 17.45
CA VAL A 50 -11.87 9.07 17.47
C VAL A 50 -10.53 9.79 17.69
N THR A 51 -9.75 9.37 18.68
CA THR A 51 -8.42 9.94 18.97
C THR A 51 -7.46 9.74 17.81
N MET A 52 -7.46 8.54 17.21
CA MET A 52 -6.65 8.25 16.04
C MET A 52 -7.02 9.17 14.88
N TYR A 53 -8.31 9.34 14.58
CA TYR A 53 -8.77 10.21 13.50
C TYR A 53 -8.33 11.66 13.72
N THR A 54 -8.55 12.20 14.93
CA THR A 54 -8.14 13.56 15.30
C THR A 54 -6.63 13.78 15.15
N ASN A 55 -5.82 12.80 15.55
CA ASN A 55 -4.35 12.93 15.51
C ASN A 55 -3.79 12.76 14.10
N TRP A 56 -4.42 11.93 13.26
CA TRP A 56 -3.91 11.60 11.93
C TRP A 56 -4.44 12.53 10.83
N MET A 57 -5.64 13.07 10.97
CA MET A 57 -6.24 13.90 9.91
C MET A 57 -5.38 15.10 9.51
N PRO A 58 -4.75 15.86 10.43
CA PRO A 58 -3.89 16.98 10.03
C PRO A 58 -2.72 16.57 9.13
N PHE A 59 -2.18 15.36 9.32
CA PHE A 59 -1.14 14.81 8.45
C PHE A 59 -1.70 14.46 7.06
N ILE A 60 -2.89 13.85 7.01
CA ILE A 60 -3.56 13.47 5.77
C ILE A 60 -3.93 14.71 4.95
N GLU A 61 -4.53 15.73 5.57
CA GLU A 61 -4.86 17.01 4.92
C GLU A 61 -3.61 17.69 4.35
N ARG A 62 -2.50 17.68 5.11
CA ARG A 62 -1.23 18.21 4.61
C ARG A 62 -0.71 17.39 3.43
N LEU A 63 -0.79 16.07 3.49
CA LEU A 63 -0.33 15.19 2.42
C LEU A 63 -1.16 15.41 1.13
N MET A 64 -2.48 15.52 1.23
CA MET A 64 -3.36 15.87 0.11
C MET A 64 -2.96 17.22 -0.50
N LYS A 65 -2.73 18.25 0.34
CA LYS A 65 -2.31 19.58 -0.13
C LYS A 65 -0.96 19.57 -0.86
N GLU A 66 0.01 18.82 -0.35
CA GLU A 66 1.38 18.79 -0.88
C GLU A 66 1.49 17.93 -2.16
N THR A 67 0.64 16.91 -2.29
CA THR A 67 0.70 15.95 -3.41
C THR A 67 -0.34 16.23 -4.50
N GLY A 68 -1.43 16.91 -4.17
CA GLY A 68 -2.59 17.08 -5.04
C GLY A 68 -3.46 15.83 -5.19
N GLU A 69 -3.19 14.79 -4.39
CA GLU A 69 -3.91 13.52 -4.42
C GLU A 69 -5.14 13.53 -3.51
N ASP A 70 -6.19 12.79 -3.91
CA ASP A 70 -7.29 12.47 -3.01
C ASP A 70 -6.87 11.30 -2.10
N ILE A 71 -7.00 11.48 -0.79
CA ILE A 71 -6.52 10.54 0.22
C ILE A 71 -7.58 10.36 1.31
N LYS A 72 -7.97 9.12 1.58
CA LYS A 72 -8.88 8.74 2.66
C LYS A 72 -8.12 8.12 3.81
N LEU A 73 -8.35 8.63 5.02
CA LEU A 73 -7.88 8.01 6.25
C LEU A 73 -8.79 6.86 6.66
N LYS A 74 -8.21 5.67 6.89
CA LYS A 74 -8.90 4.54 7.50
C LYS A 74 -8.31 4.22 8.87
N VAL A 75 -9.13 4.46 9.90
CA VAL A 75 -8.85 4.06 11.29
C VAL A 75 -9.61 2.78 11.62
N TYR A 76 -9.04 1.98 12.51
CA TYR A 76 -9.56 0.66 12.87
C TYR A 76 -9.86 0.60 14.37
N GLU A 77 -10.87 -0.17 14.75
CA GLU A 77 -11.21 -0.41 16.15
C GLU A 77 -10.30 -1.49 16.75
N THR A 78 -10.06 -2.57 16.01
CA THR A 78 -9.25 -3.70 16.47
C THR A 78 -8.07 -4.00 15.55
N MET A 79 -7.03 -4.62 16.11
CA MET A 79 -5.90 -5.13 15.32
C MET A 79 -6.36 -6.16 14.27
N SER A 80 -7.38 -6.97 14.59
CA SER A 80 -7.90 -7.98 13.66
C SER A 80 -8.52 -7.35 12.42
N ASP A 81 -9.22 -6.23 12.57
CA ASP A 81 -9.82 -5.52 11.43
C ASP A 81 -8.74 -4.93 10.52
N PHE A 82 -7.71 -4.31 11.13
CA PHE A 82 -6.55 -3.80 10.41
C PHE A 82 -5.83 -4.90 9.63
N GLU A 83 -5.59 -6.04 10.28
CA GLU A 83 -4.95 -7.20 9.65
C GLU A 83 -5.77 -7.81 8.53
N SER A 84 -7.08 -7.95 8.72
CA SER A 84 -7.99 -8.43 7.67
C SER A 84 -7.94 -7.53 6.43
N ASP A 85 -7.91 -6.22 6.61
CA ASP A 85 -7.97 -5.27 5.51
C ASP A 85 -6.67 -5.13 4.74
N TYR A 86 -5.51 -5.01 5.41
CA TYR A 86 -4.24 -4.95 4.67
C TYR A 86 -3.92 -6.28 3.98
N ASN A 87 -4.35 -7.42 4.53
CA ASN A 87 -4.18 -8.72 3.85
C ASN A 87 -5.05 -8.86 2.60
N ARG A 88 -6.11 -8.04 2.47
CA ARG A 88 -6.96 -7.97 1.28
C ARG A 88 -6.55 -6.85 0.32
N GLY A 89 -5.50 -6.08 0.65
CA GLY A 89 -5.07 -4.92 -0.13
C GLY A 89 -6.08 -3.77 -0.14
N VAL A 90 -6.94 -3.66 0.87
CA VAL A 90 -7.93 -2.58 0.98
C VAL A 90 -7.27 -1.20 1.12
N PRO A 91 -6.27 -1.00 2.01
CA PRO A 91 -5.52 0.25 2.03
C PRO A 91 -4.38 0.24 1.00
N ASP A 92 -4.21 1.30 0.21
CA ASP A 92 -3.05 1.44 -0.69
C ASP A 92 -1.73 1.63 0.09
N LEU A 93 -1.82 2.29 1.24
CA LEU A 93 -0.69 2.58 2.12
C LEU A 93 -1.06 2.22 3.56
N ILE A 94 -0.08 1.72 4.31
CA ILE A 94 -0.25 1.44 5.74
C ILE A 94 0.82 2.12 6.58
N PHE A 95 0.41 2.65 7.74
CA PHE A 95 1.33 2.97 8.83
C PHE A 95 1.30 1.83 9.84
N ALA A 96 2.38 1.03 9.84
CA ALA A 96 2.49 -0.19 10.61
C ALA A 96 3.74 -0.20 11.50
N ASN A 97 3.72 -1.07 12.51
CA ASN A 97 4.91 -1.39 13.29
C ASN A 97 5.86 -2.32 12.48
N PRO A 98 7.09 -2.61 12.96
CA PRO A 98 8.03 -3.47 12.24
C PRO A 98 7.51 -4.88 11.96
N THR A 99 6.85 -5.53 12.93
CA THR A 99 6.30 -6.87 12.79
C THR A 99 5.26 -6.92 11.68
N GLN A 100 4.29 -6.01 11.71
CA GLN A 100 3.22 -5.90 10.72
C GLN A 100 3.76 -5.50 9.34
N THR A 101 4.83 -4.71 9.27
CA THR A 101 5.50 -4.39 7.99
C THR A 101 6.03 -5.66 7.30
N VAL A 102 6.68 -6.55 8.05
CA VAL A 102 7.18 -7.82 7.51
C VAL A 102 6.02 -8.72 7.06
N ILE A 103 4.94 -8.78 7.84
CA ILE A 103 3.76 -9.59 7.50
C ILE A 103 3.07 -9.05 6.24
N ALA A 104 2.79 -7.75 6.18
CA ALA A 104 2.13 -7.10 5.05
C ALA A 104 2.93 -7.22 3.74
N HIS A 105 4.27 -7.12 3.82
CA HIS A 105 5.13 -7.40 2.66
C HIS A 105 4.98 -8.85 2.18
N ARG A 106 4.93 -9.82 3.10
CA ARG A 106 4.81 -11.24 2.74
C ARG A 106 3.41 -11.60 2.23
N SER A 107 2.35 -11.02 2.77
CA SER A 107 0.97 -11.38 2.43
C SER A 107 0.43 -10.66 1.21
N GLN A 108 0.75 -9.38 1.05
CA GLN A 108 0.15 -8.51 0.02
C GLN A 108 1.19 -7.70 -0.78
N GLY A 109 2.49 -7.83 -0.47
CA GLY A 109 3.55 -7.19 -1.25
C GLY A 109 3.80 -5.72 -0.93
N TYR A 110 3.34 -5.21 0.22
CA TYR A 110 3.63 -3.83 0.62
C TYR A 110 5.13 -3.55 0.69
N VAL A 111 5.57 -2.47 0.05
CA VAL A 111 6.96 -2.03 0.05
C VAL A 111 7.17 -0.94 1.12
N PRO A 112 8.14 -1.09 2.05
CA PRO A 112 8.44 -0.05 3.02
C PRO A 112 8.98 1.22 2.34
N LEU A 113 8.26 2.34 2.47
CA LEU A 113 8.66 3.62 1.87
C LEU A 113 9.45 4.50 2.85
N VAL A 114 8.99 4.58 4.10
CA VAL A 114 9.56 5.44 5.14
C VAL A 114 9.60 4.72 6.47
N ARG A 115 10.60 5.02 7.30
CA ARG A 115 10.70 4.52 8.67
C ARG A 115 11.30 5.57 9.60
N SER A 116 11.01 5.45 10.89
CA SER A 116 11.73 6.21 11.90
C SER A 116 13.22 5.79 11.94
N SER A 117 14.11 6.73 12.26
CA SER A 117 15.51 6.46 12.57
C SER A 117 15.70 5.85 13.97
N LYS A 118 14.68 5.91 14.83
CA LYS A 118 14.74 5.40 16.21
C LYS A 118 14.87 3.87 16.21
N ARG A 119 15.82 3.37 17.00
CA ARG A 119 15.98 1.94 17.25
C ARG A 119 14.95 1.48 18.28
N ILE A 120 14.31 0.35 17.99
CA ILE A 120 13.43 -0.33 18.94
C ILE A 120 14.26 -1.40 19.65
N ALA A 121 14.09 -1.51 20.97
CA ALA A 121 14.74 -2.51 21.81
C ALA A 121 13.70 -3.31 22.59
N GLY A 122 13.93 -4.62 22.72
CA GLY A 122 13.20 -5.44 23.68
C GLY A 122 13.63 -5.10 25.10
N ILE A 123 12.68 -5.04 26.02
CA ILE A 123 12.93 -4.75 27.43
C ILE A 123 12.32 -5.88 28.25
N VAL A 124 13.10 -6.43 29.16
CA VAL A 124 12.63 -7.39 30.16
C VAL A 124 12.51 -6.65 31.49
N PHE A 125 11.32 -6.73 32.09
CA PHE A 125 11.05 -6.14 33.40
C PHE A 125 11.06 -7.24 34.46
N VAL A 126 11.70 -6.95 35.58
CA VAL A 126 11.68 -7.81 36.77
C VAL A 126 11.24 -6.97 37.96
N ARG A 127 10.72 -7.62 39.00
CA ARG A 127 10.46 -6.93 40.27
C ARG A 127 11.75 -6.37 40.84
N ASN A 128 11.67 -5.19 41.45
CA ASN A 128 12.82 -4.52 42.04
C ASN A 128 13.48 -5.36 43.15
N ASP A 129 12.69 -6.12 43.90
CA ASP A 129 13.12 -7.02 44.97
C ASP A 129 13.41 -8.45 44.50
N SER A 130 13.51 -8.69 43.18
CA SER A 130 13.86 -9.99 42.61
C SER A 130 15.37 -10.24 42.63
N ASN A 131 15.72 -11.52 42.80
CA ASN A 131 17.09 -12.03 42.65
C ASN A 131 17.51 -12.22 41.18
N ILE A 132 16.62 -12.00 40.20
CA ILE A 132 16.92 -12.06 38.76
C ILE A 132 17.80 -10.85 38.40
N LYS A 133 19.04 -11.09 37.99
CA LYS A 133 20.01 -10.05 37.58
C LYS A 133 20.52 -10.24 36.16
N SER A 134 20.25 -11.39 35.55
CA SER A 134 20.70 -11.76 34.21
C SER A 134 19.62 -12.58 33.47
N LEU A 135 19.81 -12.76 32.15
CA LEU A 135 18.87 -13.57 31.35
C LEU A 135 18.91 -15.06 31.74
N THR A 136 20.04 -15.57 32.20
CA THR A 136 20.16 -16.97 32.65
C THR A 136 19.31 -17.25 33.89
N ASP A 137 19.05 -16.24 34.73
CA ASP A 137 18.20 -16.41 35.91
C ASP A 137 16.71 -16.61 35.55
N LEU A 138 16.34 -16.40 34.28
CA LEU A 138 15.00 -16.63 33.75
C LEU A 138 14.77 -18.09 33.35
N GLU A 139 15.80 -18.94 33.36
CA GLU A 139 15.66 -20.34 33.01
C GLU A 139 14.68 -21.04 33.98
N ASN A 140 13.73 -21.78 33.42
CA ASN A 140 12.65 -22.45 34.15
C ASN A 140 11.77 -21.48 34.99
N LYS A 141 11.67 -20.21 34.60
CA LYS A 141 10.73 -19.23 35.18
C LYS A 141 9.56 -18.97 34.25
N ASP A 142 8.42 -18.63 34.84
CA ASP A 142 7.28 -18.12 34.09
C ASP A 142 7.58 -16.70 33.59
N VAL A 143 7.48 -16.51 32.27
CA VAL A 143 7.67 -15.21 31.62
C VAL A 143 6.36 -14.79 30.98
N ALA A 144 5.84 -13.64 31.41
CA ALA A 144 4.68 -13.03 30.78
C ALA A 144 5.09 -12.27 29.52
N PHE A 145 4.43 -12.57 28.40
CA PHE A 145 4.58 -11.85 27.14
C PHE A 145 3.32 -11.03 26.85
N VAL A 146 3.50 -9.89 26.19
CA VAL A 146 2.38 -9.09 25.68
C VAL A 146 2.00 -9.59 24.29
N GLY A 147 0.71 -9.75 24.00
CA GLY A 147 0.19 -10.10 22.68
C GLY A 147 0.13 -11.61 22.39
N SER A 148 -1.00 -12.07 21.86
CA SER A 148 -1.33 -13.48 21.59
C SER A 148 -0.53 -14.14 20.45
N ARG A 149 0.34 -13.39 19.77
CA ARG A 149 1.20 -13.86 18.66
C ARG A 149 2.70 -13.75 18.95
N ASN A 150 3.08 -13.44 20.19
CA ASN A 150 4.48 -13.21 20.57
C ASN A 150 5.10 -14.38 21.36
N VAL A 151 4.53 -15.57 21.23
CA VAL A 151 5.06 -16.85 21.73
C VAL A 151 5.25 -17.82 20.58
#